data_AF-A0A7Z0QHZ4-F1
#
_entry.id   AF-A0A7Z0QHZ4-F1
#
_cell.length_a   1.000
_cell.length_b   1.000
_cell.length_c   1.000
_cell.angle_alpha   90.00
_cell.angle_beta   90.00
_cell.angle_gamma   90.00
#
_symmetry.space_group_name_H-M   'P 1'
#
loop_
_entity.id
_entity.type
_entity.pdbx_description
1 polymer ?
#
loop_
_entity_poly.entity_id
_entity_poly.type
_entity_poly.pdbx_seq_one_letter_code
_entity_poly.pdbx_strand_id
1 'polypeptide(L)'
;MARDTKQDVIKRQRQQAIVADMVLTIVAAMQRVYRRKHVGASWEELLVSMVVRRNDEAGKPPLSIADIEKILRVPRSNVQRAVRALIREGVTSRVGRDYRANPDFFAARVDAAYMTKVREAIITAARELETLDAARPAIF
;
A
#
# COMPACT_ATOMS: atom_id res chain seq x y z
N MET A 1 -5.50 37.55 8.47
CA MET A 1 -5.43 36.57 9.57
C MET A 1 -6.61 35.59 9.60
N ALA A 2 -7.84 35.94 10.02
CA ALA A 2 -8.93 34.95 10.13
C ALA A 2 -9.40 34.33 8.78
N ARG A 3 -9.29 35.08 7.68
CA ARG A 3 -9.63 34.61 6.31
C ARG A 3 -8.59 33.62 5.77
N ASP A 4 -7.32 33.83 6.10
CA ASP A 4 -6.19 32.99 5.69
C ASP A 4 -6.29 31.61 6.36
N THR A 5 -6.60 31.58 7.66
CA THR A 5 -6.80 30.33 8.40
C THR A 5 -7.96 29.50 7.84
N LYS A 6 -9.05 30.13 7.42
CA LYS A 6 -10.19 29.41 6.82
C LYS A 6 -9.84 28.84 5.44
N GLN A 7 -9.07 29.56 4.62
CA GLN A 7 -8.61 29.07 3.33
C GLN A 7 -7.61 27.92 3.48
N ASP A 8 -6.70 27.99 4.45
CA ASP A 8 -5.75 26.92 4.75
C ASP A 8 -6.45 25.64 5.21
N VAL A 9 -7.49 25.75 6.05
CA VAL A 9 -8.30 24.60 6.49
C VAL A 9 -9.02 23.96 5.30
N ILE A 10 -9.64 24.75 4.41
CA ILE A 10 -10.32 24.22 3.21
C ILE A 10 -9.32 23.53 2.29
N LYS A 11 -8.14 24.12 2.08
CA LYS A 11 -7.07 23.51 1.30
C LYS A 11 -6.64 22.18 1.90
N ARG A 12 -6.41 22.12 3.21
CA ARG A 12 -6.03 20.90 3.92
C ARG A 12 -7.10 19.81 3.80
N GLN A 13 -8.38 20.17 3.89
CA GLN A 13 -9.49 19.23 3.71
C GLN A 13 -9.50 18.65 2.29
N ARG A 14 -9.25 19.47 1.26
CA ARG A 14 -9.13 19.00 -0.13
C ARG A 14 -7.94 18.06 -0.32
N GLN A 15 -6.79 18.38 0.25
CA GLN A 15 -5.63 17.48 0.25
C GLN A 15 -5.96 16.12 0.87
N GLN A 16 -6.67 16.11 2.00
CA GLN A 16 -7.09 14.87 2.65
C GLN A 16 -8.05 14.05 1.77
N ALA A 17 -8.98 14.71 1.07
CA ALA A 17 -9.89 14.02 0.15
C ALA A 17 -9.15 13.36 -1.02
N ILE A 18 -8.18 14.05 -1.62
CA ILE A 18 -7.33 13.50 -2.70
C ILE A 18 -6.56 12.27 -2.21
N VAL A 19 -5.92 12.37 -1.03
CA VAL A 19 -5.18 11.23 -0.45
C VAL A 19 -6.11 10.07 -0.13
N ALA A 20 -7.31 10.33 0.39
CA ALA A 20 -8.28 9.29 0.69
C ALA A 20 -8.72 8.53 -0.57
N ASP A 21 -9.02 9.24 -1.65
CA ASP A 21 -9.41 8.63 -2.93
C ASP A 21 -8.29 7.76 -3.52
N MET A 22 -7.05 8.27 -3.50
CA MET A 22 -5.86 7.53 -3.93
C MET A 22 -5.72 6.22 -3.14
N VAL A 23 -5.79 6.28 -1.81
CA VAL A 23 -5.64 5.11 -0.93
C VAL A 23 -6.74 4.09 -1.20
N LEU A 24 -8.00 4.52 -1.30
CA LEU A 24 -9.14 3.63 -1.56
C LEU A 24 -9.01 2.93 -2.92
N THR A 25 -8.59 3.67 -3.95
CA THR A 25 -8.36 3.13 -5.30
C THR A 25 -7.26 2.07 -5.30
N ILE A 26 -6.13 2.34 -4.64
CA ILE A 26 -5.01 1.40 -4.52
C ILE A 26 -5.46 0.13 -3.80
N VAL A 27 -6.12 0.27 -2.64
CA VAL A 27 -6.56 -0.87 -1.83
C VAL A 27 -7.58 -1.72 -2.59
N ALA A 28 -8.54 -1.12 -3.29
CA ALA A 28 -9.50 -1.83 -4.11
C ALA A 28 -8.85 -2.55 -5.31
N ALA A 29 -7.84 -1.95 -5.95
CA ALA A 29 -7.10 -2.58 -7.03
C ALA A 29 -6.31 -3.81 -6.53
N MET A 30 -5.61 -3.68 -5.40
CA MET A 30 -4.79 -4.76 -4.84
C MET A 30 -5.62 -5.89 -4.23
N GLN A 31 -6.78 -5.61 -3.63
CA GLN A 31 -7.65 -6.64 -3.06
C GLN A 31 -8.18 -7.62 -4.11
N ARG A 32 -8.42 -7.17 -5.35
CA ARG A 32 -8.87 -8.04 -6.45
C ARG A 32 -7.91 -9.20 -6.74
N VAL A 33 -6.64 -9.08 -6.33
CA VAL A 33 -5.62 -10.12 -6.51
C VAL A 33 -5.79 -11.29 -5.53
N TYR A 34 -6.29 -11.03 -4.32
CA TYR A 34 -6.26 -12.00 -3.21
C TYR A 34 -7.51 -12.92 -3.13
N ARG A 35 -8.42 -12.87 -4.11
CA ARG A 35 -9.68 -13.67 -4.16
C ARG A 35 -10.54 -13.62 -2.89
N ARG A 36 -10.32 -12.65 -1.98
CA ARG A 36 -11.07 -12.48 -0.72
C ARG A 36 -12.37 -11.70 -0.94
N LYS A 37 -13.39 -11.98 -0.13
CA LYS A 37 -14.74 -11.38 -0.25
C LYS A 37 -14.77 -9.85 -0.04
N HIS A 38 -13.91 -9.31 0.82
CA HIS A 38 -13.84 -7.88 1.11
C HIS A 38 -12.43 -7.47 1.57
N VAL A 39 -12.13 -6.16 1.51
CA VAL A 39 -10.83 -5.57 1.87
C VAL A 39 -10.34 -5.99 3.25
N GLY A 40 -11.22 -5.96 4.26
CA GLY A 40 -10.87 -6.35 5.62
C GLY A 40 -10.38 -7.80 5.75
N ALA A 41 -10.83 -8.72 4.88
CA ALA A 41 -10.40 -10.12 4.91
C ALA A 41 -9.02 -10.35 4.28
N SER A 42 -8.51 -9.38 3.51
CA SER A 42 -7.19 -9.40 2.88
C SER A 42 -6.21 -8.39 3.50
N TRP A 43 -6.63 -7.66 4.53
CA TRP A 43 -5.88 -6.49 5.00
C TRP A 43 -4.51 -6.86 5.57
N GLU A 44 -4.45 -7.88 6.45
CA GLU A 44 -3.17 -8.32 7.00
C GLU A 44 -2.28 -8.98 5.94
N GLU A 45 -2.87 -9.72 4.99
CA GLU A 45 -2.13 -10.29 3.85
C GLU A 45 -1.47 -9.18 3.00
N LEU A 46 -2.23 -8.12 2.73
CA LEU A 46 -1.74 -6.95 2.01
C LEU A 46 -0.56 -6.30 2.74
N LEU A 47 -0.71 -6.00 4.04
CA LEU A 47 0.32 -5.36 4.85
C LEU A 47 1.59 -6.21 4.95
N VAL A 48 1.45 -7.51 5.22
CA VAL A 48 2.58 -8.45 5.28
C VAL A 48 3.30 -8.50 3.94
N SER A 49 2.57 -8.63 2.83
CA SER A 49 3.18 -8.66 1.50
C SER A 49 3.92 -7.36 1.15
N MET A 50 3.45 -6.20 1.62
CA MET A 50 4.12 -4.91 1.42
C MET A 50 5.42 -4.83 2.23
N VAL A 51 5.42 -5.29 3.47
CA VAL A 51 6.62 -5.32 4.33
C VAL A 51 7.70 -6.21 3.72
N VAL A 52 7.32 -7.41 3.27
CA VAL A 52 8.23 -8.35 2.63
C VAL A 52 8.83 -7.75 1.35
N ARG A 53 7.99 -7.20 0.46
CA ARG A 53 8.46 -6.55 -0.78
C ARG A 53 9.40 -5.37 -0.51
N ARG A 54 9.05 -4.50 0.44
CA ARG A 54 9.91 -3.38 0.85
C ARG A 54 11.27 -3.86 1.38
N ASN A 55 11.29 -4.96 2.12
CA ASN A 55 12.52 -5.54 2.65
C ASN A 55 13.38 -6.15 1.55
N ASP A 56 12.77 -6.88 0.61
CA ASP A 56 13.47 -7.46 -0.52
C ASP A 56 14.06 -6.40 -1.44
N GLU A 57 13.31 -5.34 -1.75
CA GLU A 57 13.79 -4.20 -2.54
C GLU A 57 14.98 -3.50 -1.88
N ALA A 58 14.99 -3.46 -0.55
CA ALA A 58 16.11 -2.90 0.22
C ALA A 58 17.35 -3.84 0.26
N GLY A 59 17.33 -4.98 -0.42
CA GLY A 59 18.42 -5.95 -0.45
C GLY A 59 18.68 -6.63 0.90
N LYS A 60 17.70 -6.60 1.82
CA LYS A 60 17.88 -7.12 3.18
C LYS A 60 17.65 -8.62 3.25
N PRO A 61 18.17 -9.30 4.29
CA PRO A 61 17.87 -10.71 4.54
C PRO A 61 16.36 -10.98 4.65
N PRO A 62 15.90 -12.22 4.36
CA PRO A 62 14.52 -12.66 4.58
C PRO A 62 14.00 -12.30 5.99
N LEU A 63 12.71 -11.99 6.10
CA LEU A 63 12.12 -11.59 7.38
C LEU A 63 11.54 -12.78 8.15
N SER A 64 11.77 -12.82 9.46
CA SER A 64 11.06 -13.73 10.36
C SER A 64 9.65 -13.22 10.67
N ILE A 65 8.80 -14.07 11.27
CA ILE A 65 7.51 -13.63 11.82
C ILE A 65 7.70 -12.51 12.86
N ALA A 66 8.75 -12.57 13.67
CA ALA A 66 9.01 -11.58 14.72
C ALA A 66 9.35 -10.20 14.12
N ASP A 67 10.10 -10.19 13.01
CA ASP A 67 10.43 -8.94 12.33
C ASP A 67 9.19 -8.29 11.73
N ILE A 68 8.35 -9.09 11.05
CA ILE A 68 7.10 -8.60 10.45
C ILE A 68 6.14 -8.09 11.53
N GLU A 69 6.00 -8.82 12.63
CA GLU A 69 5.21 -8.41 13.81
C GLU A 69 5.67 -7.06 14.36
N LYS A 70 6.98 -6.89 14.55
CA LYS A 70 7.57 -5.65 15.07
C LYS A 70 7.34 -4.46 14.12
N ILE A 71 7.45 -4.69 12.82
CA ILE A 71 7.26 -3.65 11.80
C ILE A 71 5.79 -3.21 11.73
N LEU A 72 4.86 -4.17 11.71
CA LEU A 72 3.43 -3.90 11.53
C LEU A 72 2.71 -3.54 12.83
N ARG A 73 3.28 -3.89 13.99
CA ARG A 73 2.65 -3.73 15.31
C ARG A 73 1.27 -4.40 15.39
N VAL A 74 1.17 -5.60 14.83
CA VAL A 74 -0.05 -6.44 14.87
C VAL A 74 0.24 -7.74 15.61
N PRO A 75 -0.77 -8.43 16.17
CA PRO A 75 -0.54 -9.69 16.89
C PRO A 75 0.19 -10.73 16.05
N ARG A 76 1.15 -11.43 16.66
CA ARG A 76 1.92 -12.51 16.02
C ARG A 76 1.06 -13.55 15.30
N SER A 77 -0.06 -13.92 15.90
CA SER A 77 -1.03 -14.88 15.33
C SER A 77 -1.64 -14.39 14.01
N ASN A 78 -1.87 -13.08 13.87
CA ASN A 78 -2.35 -12.48 12.62
C ASN A 78 -1.28 -12.53 11.55
N VAL A 79 -0.01 -12.21 11.89
CA VAL A 79 1.12 -12.34 10.96
C VAL A 79 1.26 -13.78 10.47
N GLN A 80 1.23 -14.75 11.37
CA GLN A 80 1.32 -16.17 11.01
C GLN A 80 0.17 -16.63 10.11
N ARG A 81 -1.06 -16.14 10.34
CA ARG A 81 -2.21 -16.42 9.48
C ARG A 81 -2.00 -15.82 8.09
N ALA A 82 -1.60 -14.56 8.00
CA ALA A 82 -1.35 -13.85 6.75
C ALA A 82 -0.21 -14.50 5.94
N VAL A 83 0.93 -14.78 6.56
CA VAL A 83 2.08 -15.44 5.89
C VAL A 83 1.67 -16.81 5.34
N ARG A 84 0.94 -17.62 6.11
CA ARG A 84 0.45 -18.92 5.62
C ARG A 84 -0.47 -18.80 4.41
N ALA A 85 -1.35 -17.78 4.40
CA ALA A 85 -2.21 -17.51 3.25
C ALA A 85 -1.38 -17.08 2.03
N LEU A 86 -0.44 -16.15 2.21
CA LEU A 86 0.43 -15.66 1.13
C LEU A 86 1.31 -16.76 0.52
N ILE A 87 1.78 -17.71 1.33
CA ILE A 87 2.52 -18.89 0.83
C ILE A 87 1.59 -19.78 -0.01
N ARG A 88 0.36 -20.02 0.46
CA ARG A 88 -0.62 -20.83 -0.27
C ARG A 88 -0.99 -20.23 -1.62
N GLU A 89 -1.12 -18.91 -1.69
CA GLU A 89 -1.40 -18.16 -2.92
C GLU A 89 -0.13 -17.96 -3.79
N GLY A 90 1.03 -18.43 -3.32
CA GLY A 90 2.30 -18.34 -4.04
C GLY A 90 2.94 -16.95 -4.04
N VAL A 91 2.40 -15.97 -3.32
CA VAL A 91 2.89 -14.57 -3.25
C VAL A 91 4.21 -14.46 -2.49
N THR A 92 4.37 -15.29 -1.46
CA THR A 92 5.52 -15.30 -0.55
C THR A 92 6.12 -16.70 -0.53
N SER A 93 7.45 -16.80 -0.53
CA SER A 93 8.19 -18.05 -0.41
C SER A 93 8.87 -18.13 0.97
N ARG A 94 9.11 -19.36 1.42
CA ARG A 94 9.81 -19.65 2.67
C ARG A 94 11.28 -19.91 2.37
N VAL A 95 12.17 -19.23 3.09
CA VAL A 95 13.63 -19.41 3.03
C VAL A 95 14.11 -19.81 4.41
N GLY A 96 14.28 -21.12 4.64
CA GLY A 96 14.56 -21.65 5.97
C GLY A 96 13.41 -21.38 6.96
N ARG A 97 13.64 -20.54 7.96
CA ARG A 97 12.63 -20.12 8.95
C ARG A 97 11.97 -18.77 8.62
N ASP A 98 12.44 -18.11 7.57
CA ASP A 98 12.09 -16.74 7.23
C ASP A 98 11.38 -16.68 5.86
N TYR A 99 10.98 -15.47 5.46
CA TYR A 99 10.06 -15.27 4.34
C TYR A 99 10.53 -14.15 3.39
N ARG A 100 10.32 -14.37 2.10
CA ARG A 100 10.59 -13.42 1.00
C ARG A 100 9.44 -13.39 0.00
N ALA A 101 9.40 -12.36 -0.83
CA ALA A 101 8.53 -12.30 -1.98
C ALA A 101 8.91 -13.42 -2.96
N ASN A 102 7.92 -14.08 -3.56
CA ASN A 102 8.17 -15.11 -4.56
C ASN A 102 8.35 -14.47 -5.94
N PRO A 103 9.54 -14.51 -6.57
CA PRO A 103 9.77 -13.90 -7.89
C PRO A 103 8.83 -14.42 -8.97
N ASP A 104 8.51 -15.73 -8.95
CA ASP A 104 7.66 -16.38 -9.96
C ASP A 104 6.25 -15.80 -9.97
N PHE A 105 5.74 -15.39 -8.80
CA PHE A 105 4.43 -14.75 -8.69
C PHE A 105 4.36 -13.44 -9.46
N PHE A 106 5.44 -12.64 -9.43
CA PHE A 106 5.53 -11.35 -10.11
C PHE A 106 5.89 -11.52 -11.58
N ALA A 107 6.76 -12.47 -11.92
CA ALA A 107 7.12 -12.78 -13.31
C ALA A 107 5.89 -13.17 -14.15
N ALA A 108 4.96 -13.93 -13.58
CA ALA A 108 3.69 -14.26 -14.23
C ALA A 108 2.69 -13.09 -14.34
N ARG A 109 3.02 -11.93 -13.76
CA ARG A 109 2.12 -10.78 -13.54
C ARG A 109 2.78 -9.45 -13.91
N VAL A 110 3.78 -9.46 -14.80
CA VAL A 110 4.51 -8.25 -15.24
C VAL A 110 3.55 -7.19 -15.77
N ASP A 111 2.52 -7.58 -16.52
CA ASP A 111 1.50 -6.68 -17.09
C ASP A 111 0.19 -6.63 -16.28
N ALA A 112 0.26 -6.89 -14.97
CA ALA A 112 -0.96 -7.01 -14.18
C ALA A 112 -1.74 -5.69 -14.14
N ALA A 113 -2.98 -5.71 -14.63
CA ALA A 113 -3.87 -4.55 -14.71
C ALA A 113 -4.08 -3.83 -13.36
N TYR A 114 -3.95 -4.52 -12.22
CA TYR A 114 -4.02 -3.86 -10.91
C TYR A 114 -2.86 -2.89 -10.71
N MET A 115 -1.66 -3.20 -11.22
CA MET A 115 -0.48 -2.37 -11.04
C MET A 115 -0.57 -1.09 -11.87
N THR A 116 -1.12 -1.17 -13.08
CA THR A 116 -1.48 0.01 -13.89
C THR A 116 -2.42 0.93 -13.11
N LYS A 117 -3.50 0.39 -12.52
CA LYS A 117 -4.44 1.19 -11.71
C LYS A 117 -3.79 1.82 -10.49
N VAL A 118 -2.89 1.11 -9.80
CA VAL A 118 -2.13 1.65 -8.67
C VAL A 118 -1.26 2.83 -9.13
N ARG A 119 -0.53 2.67 -10.24
CA ARG A 119 0.33 3.73 -10.79
C ARG A 119 -0.49 4.95 -11.23
N GLU A 120 -1.61 4.75 -11.92
CA GLU A 120 -2.50 5.83 -12.34
C GLU A 120 -3.06 6.60 -11.15
N ALA A 121 -3.50 5.90 -10.09
CA ALA A 121 -4.01 6.54 -8.87
C ALA A 121 -2.97 7.46 -8.22
N ILE A 122 -1.71 7.01 -8.15
CA ILE A 122 -0.61 7.81 -7.58
C ILE A 122 -0.33 9.05 -8.44
N ILE A 123 -0.26 8.89 -9.76
CA ILE A 123 0.04 9.99 -10.69
C ILE A 123 -1.08 11.04 -10.67
N THR A 124 -2.33 10.60 -10.68
CA THR A 124 -3.49 11.51 -10.62
C THR A 124 -3.50 12.29 -9.32
N ALA A 125 -3.33 11.61 -8.17
CA ALA A 125 -3.29 12.28 -6.87
C ALA A 125 -2.14 13.30 -6.76
N ALA A 126 -0.96 12.96 -7.29
CA ALA A 126 0.17 13.89 -7.32
C ALA A 126 -0.16 15.16 -8.12
N ARG A 127 -0.71 15.02 -9.32
CA ARG A 127 -1.12 16.14 -10.18
C ARG A 127 -2.20 17.02 -9.55
N GLU A 128 -3.17 16.40 -8.88
CA GLU A 128 -4.23 17.13 -8.17
C GLU A 128 -3.68 17.93 -6.99
N LEU A 129 -2.75 17.35 -6.22
CA LEU A 129 -2.07 18.06 -5.13
C LEU A 129 -1.22 19.22 -5.64
N GLU A 130 -0.46 19.02 -6.72
CA GLU A 130 0.33 20.08 -7.38
C GLU A 130 -0.57 21.22 -7.87
N THR A 131 -1.70 20.88 -8.52
CA THR A 131 -2.67 21.88 -9.01
C THR A 131 -3.28 22.67 -7.84
N LEU A 132 -3.60 21.98 -6.74
CA LEU A 132 -4.14 22.60 -5.53
C LEU A 132 -3.13 23.54 -4.85
N ASP A 133 -1.83 23.24 -4.95
CA ASP A 133 -0.76 24.10 -4.45
C ASP A 133 -0.51 25.31 -5.36
N ALA A 134 -0.56 25.12 -6.67
CA ALA A 134 -0.40 26.18 -7.68
C ALA A 134 -1.57 27.16 -7.72
N ALA A 135 -2.78 26.74 -7.31
CA ALA A 135 -3.98 27.59 -7.28
C ALA A 135 -3.98 28.67 -6.18
N ARG A 136 -2.87 28.87 -5.46
CA ARG A 136 -2.71 29.99 -4.53
C ARG A 136 -2.60 31.30 -5.35
N PRO A 137 -3.54 32.26 -5.21
CA PRO A 137 -3.37 33.55 -5.89
C PRO A 137 -2.14 34.26 -5.33
N ALA A 138 -1.33 34.83 -6.23
CA ALA A 138 -0.34 35.84 -5.87
C ALA A 138 -1.09 36.98 -5.17
N ILE A 139 -0.80 37.17 -3.88
CA ILE A 139 -1.32 38.31 -3.13
C ILE A 139 -0.48 39.50 -3.58
N PHE A 140 -1.03 40.33 -4.48
CA PHE A 140 -0.61 41.73 -4.64
C PHE A 140 -1.41 42.59 -3.68
#